data_AF-A0A9E5FJ21-F1
#
_entry.id   AF-A0A9E5FJ21-F1
#
_cell.length_a   1.000
_cell.length_b   1.000
_cell.length_c   1.000
_cell.angle_alpha   90.00
_cell.angle_beta   90.00
_cell.angle_gamma   90.00
#
_symmetry.space_group_name_H-M   'P 1'
#
loop_
_entity.id
_entity.type
_entity.pdbx_description
1 polymer ?
#
loop_
_entity_poly.entity_id
_entity_poly.type
_entity_poly.pdbx_seq_one_letter_code
_entity_poly.pdbx_strand_id
1 'polypeptide(L)'
;MPNHGNPFRRPDRKGLDLVFIASMCELLALSANTPTDMTFSFRGLARRGGDTGEHGDGWGLASFDPAGQGVTIYREENAAAFSKVAAEVADLALKAHCSIAHIRKATQGVIALENCHPFHRQWQGQEWVFAHNGDIKSQLDAAGPFQPHGSTDSEA
;
A
#
# COMPACT_ATOMS: atom_id res chain seq x y z
N MET A 1 -26.20 -24.83 -56.24
CA MET A 1 -26.99 -24.15 -55.20
C MET A 1 -26.05 -23.63 -54.13
N PRO A 2 -26.25 -22.41 -53.62
CA PRO A 2 -25.28 -21.71 -52.80
C PRO A 2 -25.28 -22.22 -51.35
N ASN A 3 -24.07 -22.36 -50.79
CA ASN A 3 -23.84 -22.71 -49.40
C ASN A 3 -24.23 -21.51 -48.52
N HIS A 4 -25.29 -21.65 -47.73
CA HIS A 4 -25.68 -20.63 -46.74
C HIS A 4 -24.62 -20.56 -45.64
N GLY A 5 -23.76 -19.55 -45.71
CA GLY A 5 -22.83 -19.20 -44.63
C GLY A 5 -23.60 -18.88 -43.36
N ASN A 6 -23.21 -19.52 -42.25
CA ASN A 6 -23.69 -19.22 -40.91
C ASN A 6 -23.41 -17.74 -40.55
N PRO A 7 -24.42 -16.93 -40.18
CA PRO A 7 -24.23 -15.50 -39.89
C PRO A 7 -23.56 -15.23 -38.53
N PHE A 8 -23.18 -16.24 -37.76
CA PHE A 8 -22.53 -16.09 -36.44
C PHE A 8 -21.02 -16.38 -36.43
N ARG A 9 -20.29 -16.05 -37.50
CA ARG A 9 -18.82 -15.88 -37.38
C ARG A 9 -18.54 -14.55 -36.67
N ARG A 10 -18.30 -14.62 -35.37
CA ARG A 10 -17.65 -13.52 -34.63
C ARG A 10 -16.32 -13.21 -35.31
N PRO A 11 -15.97 -11.93 -35.55
CA PRO A 11 -14.67 -11.60 -36.09
C PRO A 11 -13.60 -12.02 -35.08
N ASP A 12 -12.56 -12.65 -35.62
CA ASP A 12 -11.33 -13.02 -34.93
C ASP A 12 -10.69 -11.73 -34.38
N ARG A 13 -10.90 -11.47 -33.08
CA ARG A 13 -10.21 -10.40 -32.37
C ARG A 13 -8.79 -10.89 -32.09
N LYS A 14 -7.92 -10.67 -33.09
CA LYS A 14 -6.47 -10.67 -32.88
C LYS A 14 -6.15 -9.69 -31.74
N GLY A 15 -5.25 -10.16 -30.87
CA GLY A 15 -5.02 -9.63 -29.54
C GLY A 15 -4.80 -8.12 -29.48
N LEU A 16 -5.52 -7.48 -28.56
CA LEU A 16 -4.81 -6.66 -27.60
C LEU A 16 -4.44 -7.62 -26.48
N ASP A 17 -3.16 -7.91 -26.33
CA ASP A 17 -2.62 -8.24 -25.02
C ASP A 17 -2.91 -7.01 -24.16
N LEU A 18 -4.07 -7.02 -23.50
CA LEU A 18 -4.31 -6.17 -22.35
C LEU A 18 -3.30 -6.67 -21.34
N VAL A 19 -2.10 -6.08 -21.37
CA VAL A 19 -1.18 -6.12 -20.25
C VAL A 19 -2.02 -5.55 -19.11
N PHE A 20 -2.63 -6.43 -18.32
CA PHE A 20 -2.98 -6.11 -16.95
C PHE A 20 -1.66 -5.69 -16.35
N ILE A 21 -1.38 -4.39 -16.38
CA ILE A 21 -0.42 -3.81 -15.47
C ILE A 21 -1.04 -4.15 -14.12
N ALA A 22 -0.53 -5.20 -13.47
CA ALA A 22 -0.86 -5.49 -12.09
C ALA A 22 -0.73 -4.16 -11.37
N SER A 23 -1.84 -3.64 -10.82
CA SER A 23 -1.81 -2.30 -10.26
C SER A 23 -0.80 -2.31 -9.12
N MET A 24 0.18 -1.41 -9.21
CA MET A 24 1.15 -1.19 -8.14
C MET A 24 0.41 -0.92 -6.84
N CYS A 25 1.12 -0.92 -5.71
CA CYS A 25 0.55 -0.54 -4.43
C CYS A 25 -0.21 0.81 -4.49
N GLU A 26 -1.01 1.10 -3.48
CA GLU A 26 -1.59 2.44 -3.34
C GLU A 26 -1.14 3.11 -2.05
N LEU A 27 -0.92 4.42 -2.15
CA LEU A 27 -0.43 5.27 -1.07
C LEU A 27 -1.39 6.43 -0.85
N LEU A 28 -1.58 6.78 0.43
CA LEU A 28 -2.33 7.94 0.87
C LEU A 28 -1.51 8.67 1.94
N ALA A 29 -1.33 9.98 1.80
CA ALA A 29 -0.68 10.80 2.81
C ALA A 29 -1.54 12.02 3.15
N LEU A 30 -1.49 12.42 4.41
CA LEU A 30 -2.10 13.63 4.95
C LEU A 30 -0.97 14.51 5.50
N SER A 31 -0.95 15.77 5.11
CA SER A 31 -0.13 16.81 5.75
C SER A 31 -1.01 18.05 5.95
N ALA A 32 -1.15 18.49 7.19
CA ALA A 32 -2.07 19.55 7.58
C ALA A 32 -1.49 20.44 8.68
N ASN A 33 -1.80 21.74 8.63
CA ASN A 33 -1.41 22.71 9.65
C ASN A 33 -2.26 22.63 10.94
N THR A 34 -3.34 21.86 10.93
CA THR A 34 -4.18 21.55 12.08
C THR A 34 -4.30 20.04 12.26
N PRO A 35 -4.34 19.52 13.51
CA PRO A 35 -4.50 18.09 13.76
C PRO A 35 -5.79 17.56 13.10
N THR A 36 -5.61 16.71 12.09
CA THR A 36 -6.67 16.22 11.20
C THR A 36 -6.59 14.70 11.15
N ASP A 37 -7.74 14.03 11.22
CA ASP A 37 -7.80 12.60 10.99
C ASP A 37 -8.00 12.28 9.51
N MET A 38 -7.57 11.09 9.10
CA MET A 38 -7.75 10.59 7.73
C MET A 38 -8.80 9.49 7.64
N THR A 39 -9.73 9.43 8.59
CA THR A 39 -10.68 8.31 8.74
C THR A 39 -11.44 8.00 7.45
N PHE A 40 -12.05 9.02 6.84
CA PHE A 40 -12.81 8.85 5.60
C PHE A 40 -11.94 8.31 4.47
N SER A 41 -10.78 8.94 4.26
CA SER A 41 -9.84 8.58 3.20
C SER A 41 -9.22 7.20 3.42
N PHE A 42 -8.91 6.85 4.67
CA PHE A 42 -8.36 5.56 5.04
C PHE A 42 -9.38 4.43 4.86
N ARG A 43 -10.66 4.61 5.23
CA ARG A 43 -11.71 3.63 4.91
C ARG A 43 -11.85 3.41 3.40
N GLY A 44 -11.75 4.49 2.62
CA GLY A 44 -11.74 4.40 1.16
C GLY A 44 -10.55 3.60 0.62
N LEU A 45 -9.35 3.84 1.16
CA LEU A 45 -8.13 3.10 0.82
C LEU A 45 -8.25 1.62 1.24
N ALA A 46 -8.68 1.34 2.46
CA ALA A 46 -8.82 -0.02 3.00
C ALA A 46 -9.71 -0.91 2.13
N ARG A 47 -10.83 -0.38 1.60
CA ARG A 47 -11.68 -1.12 0.66
C ARG A 47 -10.94 -1.55 -0.62
N ARG A 48 -10.05 -0.71 -1.14
CA ARG A 48 -9.22 -1.07 -2.31
C ARG A 48 -8.12 -2.07 -1.97
N GLY A 49 -7.88 -2.29 -0.68
CA GLY A 49 -7.00 -3.32 -0.14
C GLY A 49 -7.69 -4.67 0.02
N GLY A 50 -8.28 -5.21 -1.05
CA GLY A 50 -8.81 -6.57 -1.10
C GLY A 50 -10.29 -6.73 -1.48
N ASP A 51 -11.13 -5.68 -1.40
CA ASP A 51 -12.55 -5.75 -1.79
C ASP A 51 -12.78 -5.17 -3.18
N THR A 52 -12.43 -3.89 -3.39
CA THR A 52 -12.62 -3.21 -4.69
C THR A 52 -11.35 -3.10 -5.53
N GLY A 53 -10.22 -3.60 -5.03
CA GLY A 53 -8.91 -3.62 -5.71
C GLY A 53 -8.10 -4.84 -5.33
N GLU A 54 -7.02 -5.10 -6.06
CA GLU A 54 -6.22 -6.35 -5.95
C GLU A 54 -5.13 -6.29 -4.85
N HIS A 55 -5.03 -5.19 -4.10
CA HIS A 55 -3.98 -4.88 -3.11
C HIS A 55 -4.23 -5.58 -1.75
N GLY A 56 -4.37 -6.91 -1.78
CA GLY A 56 -4.68 -7.73 -0.61
C GLY A 56 -3.46 -8.23 0.18
N ASP A 57 -2.24 -7.79 -0.17
CA ASP A 57 -0.98 -8.39 0.30
C ASP A 57 -0.34 -7.62 1.47
N GLY A 58 -1.19 -6.91 2.24
CA GLY A 58 -0.85 -6.18 3.45
C GLY A 58 -1.27 -4.71 3.44
N TRP A 59 -1.21 -4.07 4.60
CA TRP A 59 -1.49 -2.66 4.77
C TRP A 59 -0.74 -2.06 5.95
N GLY A 60 -0.72 -0.73 6.00
CA GLY A 60 -0.31 -0.01 7.19
C GLY A 60 -0.73 1.45 7.21
N LEU A 61 -0.66 2.01 8.41
CA LEU A 61 -0.90 3.41 8.74
C LEU A 61 0.11 3.86 9.78
N ALA A 62 0.83 4.94 9.50
CA ALA A 62 1.58 5.69 10.48
C ALA A 62 0.91 7.05 10.69
N SER A 63 0.78 7.46 11.96
CA SER A 63 0.20 8.75 12.34
C SER A 63 1.06 9.40 13.42
N PHE A 64 1.55 10.61 13.15
CA PHE A 64 2.41 11.34 14.07
C PHE A 64 1.57 12.00 15.16
N ASP A 65 1.95 11.81 16.42
CA ASP A 65 1.29 12.46 17.54
C ASP A 65 1.31 13.99 17.35
N PRO A 66 0.17 14.68 17.44
CA PRO A 66 0.09 16.11 17.15
C PRO A 66 0.81 16.97 18.19
N ALA A 67 1.11 16.44 19.38
CA ALA A 67 1.95 17.10 20.38
C ALA A 67 3.45 16.79 20.19
N GLY A 68 3.83 16.05 19.15
CA GLY A 68 5.22 15.72 18.82
C GLY A 68 5.83 14.63 19.70
N GLN A 69 5.01 13.78 20.34
CA GLN A 69 5.50 12.76 21.28
C GLN A 69 5.96 11.45 20.62
N GLY A 70 5.79 11.33 19.30
CA GLY A 70 6.25 10.16 18.54
C GLY A 70 5.31 9.82 17.38
N VAL A 71 5.38 8.56 16.94
CA VAL A 71 4.56 8.01 15.86
C VAL A 71 3.82 6.76 16.32
N THR A 72 2.54 6.66 16.01
CA THR A 72 1.77 5.43 16.15
C THR A 72 1.72 4.72 14.80
N ILE A 73 2.04 3.42 14.76
CA ILE A 73 2.09 2.64 13.53
C ILE A 73 1.27 1.35 13.68
N TYR A 74 0.37 1.12 12.74
CA TYR A 74 -0.38 -0.12 12.57
C TYR A 74 0.00 -0.75 11.24
N ARG A 75 0.26 -2.05 11.23
CA ARG A 75 0.56 -2.85 10.03
C ARG A 75 0.00 -4.24 10.17
N GLU A 76 -0.38 -4.84 9.05
CA GLU A 76 -0.79 -6.23 8.96
C GLU A 76 -0.54 -6.74 7.54
N GLU A 77 -0.19 -8.01 7.41
CA GLU A 77 0.02 -8.68 6.13
C GLU A 77 -1.28 -9.14 5.45
N ASN A 78 -2.39 -9.18 6.18
CA ASN A 78 -3.71 -9.48 5.63
C ASN A 78 -4.29 -8.30 4.83
N ALA A 79 -5.26 -8.59 3.98
CA ALA A 79 -6.00 -7.57 3.23
C ALA A 79 -6.73 -6.57 4.17
N ALA A 80 -6.52 -5.27 3.96
CA ALA A 80 -7.13 -4.21 4.76
C ALA A 80 -8.67 -4.26 4.77
N ALA A 81 -9.28 -4.64 3.65
CA ALA A 81 -10.74 -4.66 3.51
C ALA A 81 -11.42 -5.66 4.46
N PHE A 82 -10.69 -6.69 4.89
CA PHE A 82 -11.20 -7.76 5.75
C PHE A 82 -10.51 -7.80 7.13
N SER A 83 -9.64 -6.82 7.41
CA SER A 83 -8.94 -6.71 8.69
C SER A 83 -9.82 -6.04 9.74
N LYS A 84 -10.03 -6.75 10.86
CA LYS A 84 -10.65 -6.17 12.05
C LYS A 84 -9.81 -5.01 12.62
N VAL A 85 -8.48 -5.14 12.57
CA VAL A 85 -7.55 -4.10 13.04
C VAL A 85 -7.67 -2.85 12.18
N ALA A 86 -7.75 -2.97 10.85
CA ALA A 86 -7.94 -1.84 9.95
C ALA A 86 -9.27 -1.11 10.23
N ALA A 87 -10.34 -1.86 10.48
CA ALA A 87 -11.63 -1.31 10.85
C ALA A 87 -11.55 -0.54 12.18
N GLU A 88 -10.96 -1.13 13.21
CA GLU A 88 -10.78 -0.48 14.52
C GLU A 88 -9.90 0.77 14.43
N VAL A 89 -8.79 0.71 13.68
CA VAL A 89 -7.89 1.86 13.45
C VAL A 89 -8.62 3.00 12.74
N ALA A 90 -9.50 2.70 11.77
CA ALA A 90 -10.33 3.72 11.15
C ALA A 90 -11.30 4.37 12.15
N ASP A 91 -11.77 3.64 13.16
CA ASP A 91 -12.70 4.14 14.17
C ASP A 91 -12.00 4.99 15.26
N LEU A 92 -10.68 4.84 15.46
CA LEU A 92 -9.91 5.62 16.43
C LEU A 92 -9.83 7.12 16.09
N ALA A 93 -10.06 7.50 14.83
CA ALA A 93 -9.95 8.88 14.35
C ALA A 93 -8.65 9.57 14.79
N LEU A 94 -7.51 8.90 14.57
CA LEU A 94 -6.18 9.38 14.92
C LEU A 94 -5.93 10.74 14.26
N LYS A 95 -5.83 11.79 15.07
CA LYS A 95 -5.54 13.15 14.61
C LYS A 95 -4.04 13.37 14.56
N ALA A 96 -3.56 13.89 13.44
CA ALA A 96 -2.16 14.20 13.26
C ALA A 96 -1.96 15.41 12.34
N HIS A 97 -0.77 15.99 12.40
CA HIS A 97 -0.29 16.90 11.36
C HIS A 97 0.19 16.14 10.12
N CYS A 98 0.69 14.92 10.31
CA CYS A 98 1.18 14.06 9.25
C CYS A 98 0.72 12.61 9.47
N SER A 99 0.17 11.99 8.45
CA SER A 99 -0.15 10.56 8.45
C SER A 99 0.16 9.96 7.07
N ILE A 100 0.60 8.71 7.04
CA ILE A 100 0.90 7.96 5.82
C ILE A 100 0.24 6.59 5.93
N ALA A 101 -0.58 6.24 4.95
CA ALA A 101 -1.21 4.93 4.82
C ALA A 101 -0.83 4.29 3.48
N HIS A 102 -0.79 2.97 3.48
CA HIS A 102 -0.39 2.19 2.32
C HIS A 102 -1.13 0.85 2.28
N ILE A 103 -1.57 0.42 1.09
CA ILE A 103 -2.07 -0.94 0.83
C ILE A 103 -1.14 -1.60 -0.17
N ARG A 104 -0.72 -2.83 0.12
CA ARG A 104 0.35 -3.53 -0.57
C ARG A 104 -0.21 -4.51 -1.60
N LYS A 105 0.41 -4.49 -2.77
CA LYS A 105 0.41 -5.59 -3.74
C LYS A 105 1.83 -6.14 -3.78
N ALA A 106 2.03 -7.40 -3.42
CA ALA A 106 3.36 -7.98 -3.31
C ALA A 106 3.92 -8.29 -4.71
N THR A 107 4.67 -7.35 -5.29
CA THR A 107 5.48 -7.57 -6.50
C THR A 107 6.84 -8.17 -6.16
N GLN A 108 7.39 -7.80 -5.00
CA GLN A 108 8.64 -8.29 -4.44
C GLN A 108 8.51 -8.65 -2.96
N GLY A 109 9.29 -9.63 -2.52
CA GLY A 109 9.28 -10.16 -1.16
C GLY A 109 8.04 -10.99 -0.83
N VAL A 110 8.14 -11.81 0.23
CA VAL A 110 7.01 -12.61 0.70
C VAL A 110 5.92 -11.74 1.35
N ILE A 111 4.71 -12.26 1.47
CA ILE A 111 3.65 -11.64 2.27
C ILE A 111 3.99 -11.86 3.74
N ALA A 112 4.47 -10.81 4.40
CA ALA A 112 4.89 -10.82 5.80
C ALA A 112 4.83 -9.39 6.37
N LEU A 113 4.66 -9.29 7.68
CA LEU A 113 4.49 -8.01 8.38
C LEU A 113 5.66 -7.06 8.16
N GLU A 114 6.89 -7.57 8.20
CA GLU A 114 8.13 -6.82 8.02
C GLU A 114 8.22 -6.18 6.63
N ASN A 115 7.53 -6.72 5.63
CA ASN A 115 7.49 -6.22 4.26
C ASN A 115 6.34 -5.22 4.02
N CYS A 116 5.51 -4.96 5.04
CA CYS A 116 4.40 -4.02 4.95
C CYS A 116 4.88 -2.60 5.23
N HIS A 117 4.53 -1.68 4.31
CA HIS A 117 4.67 -0.26 4.52
C HIS A 117 3.66 0.26 5.56
N PRO A 118 3.94 1.41 6.20
CA PRO A 118 5.18 2.18 6.09
C PRO A 118 6.34 1.60 6.91
N PHE A 119 7.57 1.82 6.45
CA PHE A 119 8.79 1.53 7.21
C PHE A 119 9.08 2.65 8.20
N HIS A 120 9.77 2.30 9.28
CA HIS A 120 10.05 3.19 10.38
C HIS A 120 11.46 3.02 10.91
N ARG A 121 12.13 4.13 11.19
CA ARG A 121 13.44 4.18 11.85
C ARG A 121 13.55 5.44 12.70
N GLN A 122 14.28 5.35 13.81
CA GLN A 122 14.75 6.52 14.55
C GLN A 122 16.12 6.95 14.03
N TRP A 123 16.29 8.23 13.73
CA TRP A 123 17.58 8.78 13.33
C TRP A 123 17.73 10.21 13.81
N GLN A 124 18.88 10.51 14.44
CA GLN A 124 19.18 11.80 15.08
C GLN A 124 18.10 12.28 16.07
N GLY A 125 17.53 11.34 16.85
CA GLY A 125 16.50 11.66 17.84
C GLY A 125 15.13 11.99 17.25
N GLN A 126 14.90 11.69 15.96
CA GLN A 126 13.63 11.92 15.27
C GLN A 126 13.06 10.62 14.71
N GLU A 127 11.74 10.56 14.63
CA GLU A 127 10.99 9.47 14.00
C GLU A 127 10.91 9.66 12.49
N TRP A 128 11.40 8.70 11.72
CA TRP A 128 11.32 8.68 10.27
C TRP A 128 10.37 7.59 9.81
N VAL A 129 9.42 7.97 8.96
CA VAL A 129 8.44 7.07 8.35
C VAL A 129 8.59 7.17 6.84
N PHE A 130 8.66 6.03 6.17
CA PHE A 130 8.85 5.94 4.73
C PHE A 130 7.86 4.97 4.09
N ALA A 131 7.33 5.35 2.93
CA ALA A 131 6.52 4.47 2.09
C ALA A 131 6.89 4.68 0.62
N HIS A 132 7.00 3.59 -0.12
CA HIS A 132 7.37 3.58 -1.53
C HIS A 132 6.31 2.88 -2.36
N ASN A 133 6.01 3.44 -3.54
CA ASN A 133 5.11 2.83 -4.50
C ASN A 133 5.80 2.71 -5.86
N GLY A 134 6.16 1.48 -6.23
CA GLY A 134 6.91 1.15 -7.43
C GLY A 134 7.90 0.02 -7.17
N ASP A 135 8.72 -0.27 -8.16
CA ASP A 135 9.80 -1.26 -8.07
C ASP A 135 11.16 -0.60 -8.34
N ILE A 136 12.15 -0.91 -7.49
CA ILE A 136 13.55 -0.49 -7.66
C ILE A 136 14.30 -1.62 -8.35
N LYS A 137 14.71 -1.39 -9.60
CA LYS A 137 15.37 -2.41 -10.44
C LYS A 137 16.90 -2.47 -10.29
N SER A 138 17.49 -1.47 -9.64
CA SER A 138 18.93 -1.41 -9.37
C SER A 138 19.27 -2.11 -8.08
N GLN A 139 20.43 -2.76 -8.02
CA GLN A 139 20.99 -3.22 -6.77
C GLN A 139 21.31 -2.00 -5.88
N LEU A 140 20.66 -1.93 -4.73
CA LEU A 140 20.95 -0.93 -3.71
C LEU A 140 22.03 -1.51 -2.80
N ASP A 141 23.19 -0.86 -2.77
CA ASP A 141 24.19 -1.16 -1.76
C ASP A 141 23.73 -0.49 -0.45
N ALA A 142 23.31 -1.30 0.53
CA ALA A 142 22.92 -0.81 1.84
C ALA A 142 24.08 -0.04 2.47
N ALA A 143 23.99 1.29 2.46
CA ALA A 143 25.01 2.18 2.97
C ALA A 143 24.55 2.80 4.30
N GLY A 144 25.42 2.72 5.32
CA GLY A 144 25.17 3.34 6.62
C GLY A 144 24.79 2.34 7.72
N PRO A 145 24.28 2.85 8.86
CA PRO A 145 24.11 2.04 10.07
C PRO A 145 22.82 1.23 10.10
N PHE A 146 21.91 1.42 9.14
CA PHE A 146 20.61 0.75 9.10
C PHE A 146 20.67 -0.46 8.19
N GLN A 147 19.99 -1.53 8.61
CA GLN A 147 19.76 -2.73 7.82
C GLN A 147 18.26 -2.89 7.61
N PRO A 148 17.82 -3.40 6.45
CA PRO A 148 16.43 -3.76 6.25
C PRO A 148 16.01 -4.85 7.26
N HIS A 149 14.77 -4.80 7.72
CA HIS A 149 14.18 -5.84 8.55
C HIS A 149 13.52 -6.92 7.70
N GLY A 150 12.92 -6.52 6.59
CA GLY A 150 12.29 -7.37 5.60
C GLY A 150 13.19 -7.66 4.39
N SER A 151 12.54 -8.06 3.31
CA SER A 151 13.18 -8.52 2.07
C SER A 151 12.68 -7.78 0.84
N THR A 152 12.03 -6.62 1.01
CA THR A 152 11.58 -5.79 -0.12
C THR A 152 12.71 -4.89 -0.59
N ASP A 153 12.67 -4.58 -1.88
CA ASP A 153 13.47 -3.52 -2.48
C ASP A 153 13.15 -2.14 -1.87
N SER A 154 11.92 -1.94 -1.40
CA SER A 154 11.50 -0.69 -0.76
C SER A 154 12.15 -0.41 0.61
N GLU A 155 12.67 -1.40 1.35
CA GLU A 155 13.38 -1.16 2.62
C GLU A 155 14.92 -1.16 2.50
N ALA A 156 15.44 -1.67 1.37
CA ALA A 156 16.88 -1.83 1.14
C ALA A 156 17.64 -0.49 1.14
#